data_AF-A0A7S4T4D7-F1
#
_entry.id   AF-A0A7S4T4D7-F1
#
_cell.length_a   1.000
_cell.length_b   1.000
_cell.length_c   1.000
_cell.angle_alpha   90.00
_cell.angle_beta   90.00
_cell.angle_gamma   90.00
#
_symmetry.space_group_name_H-M   'P 1'
#
loop_
_entity.id
_entity.type
_entity.pdbx_description
1 polymer ?
#
loop_
_entity_poly.entity_id
_entity_poly.type
_entity_poly.pdbx_seq_one_letter_code
_entity_poly.pdbx_strand_id
1 'polypeptide(L)'
;MSTETWISGAHKRKETLLSQIGGEKILKEAVDLFYKHLLSDPDLSRFFHGTNMEILKWHVLNFMSVAFGDVPKTFDLENLILDQHKFLFEDPYGLSVDDFDRFVGCFKMTLAELDIENDVVEEAVGVLQRLQPVFEKGQRDAELRKKTESRQLHFLQTAALASVVGMAVLSWAKKRN
;
A
#
# COMPACT_ATOMS: atom_id res chain seq x y z
N MET A 1 39.14 33.25 -16.10
CA MET A 1 37.97 32.68 -15.38
C MET A 1 36.77 32.89 -16.28
N SER A 2 36.36 31.85 -16.99
CA SER A 2 35.33 31.93 -18.04
C SER A 2 33.93 32.03 -17.43
N THR A 3 33.07 32.80 -18.09
CA THR A 3 31.67 33.08 -17.73
C THR A 3 30.75 31.85 -17.71
N GLU A 4 31.25 30.67 -18.09
CA GLU A 4 30.49 29.42 -18.15
C GLU A 4 30.17 28.84 -16.75
N THR A 5 31.00 29.12 -15.74
CA THR A 5 30.85 28.49 -14.41
C THR A 5 29.65 29.05 -13.62
N TRP A 6 29.17 30.26 -13.95
CA TRP A 6 28.05 30.90 -13.23
C TRP A 6 26.67 30.55 -13.81
N ILE A 7 26.61 30.10 -15.07
CA ILE A 7 25.33 29.72 -15.71
C ILE A 7 24.95 28.27 -15.39
N SER A 8 25.94 27.40 -15.14
CA SER A 8 25.70 26.00 -14.77
C SER A 8 24.87 25.85 -13.48
N GLY A 9 25.08 26.70 -12.48
CA GLY A 9 24.28 26.68 -11.23
C GLY A 9 22.87 27.27 -11.39
N ALA A 10 22.66 28.19 -12.34
CA ALA A 10 21.39 28.87 -12.56
C ALA A 10 20.45 28.13 -13.54
N HIS A 11 20.95 27.12 -14.26
CA HIS A 11 20.14 26.23 -15.10
C HIS A 11 19.60 25.00 -14.40
N LYS A 12 19.82 24.85 -13.08
CA LYS A 12 19.02 23.95 -12.21
C LYS A 12 17.58 24.47 -12.07
N ARG A 13 16.95 24.81 -13.20
CA ARG A 13 15.49 24.95 -13.32
C ARG A 13 14.95 23.60 -12.90
N LYS A 14 14.16 23.60 -11.82
CA LYS A 14 13.26 22.55 -11.33
C LYS A 14 12.87 21.52 -12.41
N GLU A 15 13.74 20.58 -12.72
CA GLU A 15 13.37 19.41 -13.49
C GLU A 15 12.45 18.59 -12.60
N THR A 16 11.41 18.00 -13.18
CA THR A 16 10.56 17.08 -12.42
C THR A 16 11.40 15.90 -11.98
N LEU A 17 11.04 15.27 -10.87
CA LEU A 17 11.70 14.06 -10.41
C LEU A 17 11.66 12.97 -11.49
N LEU A 18 10.59 12.91 -12.29
CA LEU A 18 10.51 12.05 -13.48
C LEU A 18 11.64 12.32 -14.49
N SER A 19 11.98 13.58 -14.77
CA SER A 19 13.11 13.95 -15.65
C SER A 19 14.43 13.50 -15.04
N GLN A 20 14.61 13.70 -13.74
CA GLN A 20 15.83 13.31 -13.01
C GLN A 20 16.04 11.79 -12.96
N ILE A 21 14.96 11.00 -12.92
CA ILE A 21 15.00 9.53 -13.05
C ILE A 21 15.41 9.09 -14.48
N GLY A 22 15.37 9.97 -15.47
CA GLY A 22 15.66 9.65 -16.88
C GLY A 22 14.41 9.52 -17.76
N GLY A 23 13.26 10.01 -17.28
CA GLY A 23 12.01 10.09 -18.02
C GLY A 23 11.21 8.77 -18.04
N GLU A 24 10.09 8.77 -18.79
CA GLU A 24 9.14 7.66 -18.83
C GLU A 24 9.76 6.32 -19.27
N LYS A 25 10.75 6.36 -20.16
CA LYS A 25 11.43 5.14 -20.65
C LYS A 25 12.17 4.44 -19.51
N ILE A 26 13.01 5.18 -18.78
CA ILE A 26 13.76 4.62 -17.65
C ILE A 26 12.81 4.24 -16.52
N LEU A 27 11.76 5.03 -16.27
CA LEU A 27 10.75 4.66 -15.29
C LEU A 27 10.03 3.35 -15.64
N LYS A 28 9.74 3.10 -16.93
CA LYS A 28 9.17 1.81 -17.36
C LYS A 28 10.12 0.66 -17.09
N GLU A 29 11.40 0.82 -17.40
CA GLU A 29 12.44 -0.19 -17.13
C GLU A 29 12.57 -0.43 -15.61
N ALA A 30 12.51 0.62 -14.80
CA ALA A 30 12.44 0.54 -13.35
C ALA A 30 11.23 -0.24 -12.87
N VAL A 31 10.01 0.05 -13.36
CA VAL A 31 8.81 -0.71 -12.98
C VAL A 31 8.94 -2.19 -13.33
N ASP A 32 9.51 -2.52 -14.49
CA ASP A 32 9.73 -3.91 -14.88
C ASP A 32 10.71 -4.65 -13.94
N LEU A 33 11.82 -4.00 -13.54
CA LEU A 33 12.79 -4.55 -12.60
C LEU A 33 12.25 -4.60 -11.16
N PHE A 34 11.51 -3.57 -10.76
CA PHE A 34 10.84 -3.47 -9.46
C PHE A 34 9.92 -4.66 -9.20
N TYR A 35 9.11 -5.04 -10.18
CA TYR A 35 8.25 -6.21 -10.01
C TYR A 35 9.02 -7.53 -9.95
N LYS A 36 10.22 -7.63 -10.53
CA LYS A 36 11.07 -8.81 -10.31
C LYS A 36 11.50 -8.90 -8.85
N HIS A 37 11.85 -7.77 -8.23
CA HIS A 37 12.21 -7.73 -6.82
C HIS A 37 11.02 -8.02 -5.90
N LEU A 38 9.86 -7.38 -6.14
CA LEU A 38 8.63 -7.64 -5.38
C LEU A 38 8.22 -9.12 -5.41
N LEU A 39 8.27 -9.74 -6.59
CA LEU A 39 7.87 -11.13 -6.76
C LEU A 39 8.93 -12.12 -6.24
N SER A 40 10.15 -11.66 -5.98
CA SER A 40 11.20 -12.48 -5.38
C SER A 40 11.17 -12.45 -3.84
N ASP A 41 10.49 -11.47 -3.24
CA ASP A 41 10.24 -11.43 -1.79
C ASP A 41 9.00 -12.31 -1.45
N PRO A 42 9.14 -13.38 -0.66
CA PRO A 42 8.02 -14.25 -0.27
C PRO A 42 6.93 -13.52 0.54
N ASP A 43 7.29 -12.52 1.33
CA ASP A 43 6.35 -11.76 2.17
C ASP A 43 5.48 -10.83 1.30
N LEU A 44 5.98 -10.39 0.15
CA LEU A 44 5.26 -9.54 -0.80
C LEU A 44 4.57 -10.32 -1.91
N SER A 45 5.23 -11.31 -2.49
CA SER A 45 4.73 -12.07 -3.65
C SER A 45 3.37 -12.72 -3.40
N ARG A 46 3.06 -13.08 -2.15
CA ARG A 46 1.76 -13.62 -1.73
C ARG A 46 0.56 -12.73 -2.07
N PHE A 47 0.74 -11.40 -2.14
CA PHE A 47 -0.35 -10.47 -2.46
C PHE A 47 -0.71 -10.42 -3.95
N PHE A 48 0.14 -10.97 -4.83
CA PHE A 48 -0.01 -10.90 -6.28
C PHE A 48 -0.51 -12.19 -6.92
N HIS A 49 -0.95 -13.16 -6.12
CA HIS A 49 -1.46 -14.43 -6.63
C HIS A 49 -2.72 -14.21 -7.47
N GLY A 50 -2.71 -14.66 -8.72
CA GLY A 50 -3.84 -14.51 -9.65
C GLY A 50 -3.99 -13.09 -10.24
N THR A 51 -3.05 -12.18 -9.97
CA THR A 51 -3.07 -10.83 -10.54
C THR A 51 -2.53 -10.82 -11.97
N ASN A 52 -3.17 -10.07 -12.86
CA ASN A 52 -2.61 -9.79 -14.18
C ASN A 52 -1.49 -8.75 -14.05
N MET A 53 -0.25 -9.21 -14.09
CA MET A 53 0.92 -8.37 -13.87
C MET A 53 1.12 -7.29 -14.94
N GLU A 54 0.70 -7.53 -16.18
CA GLU A 54 0.83 -6.52 -17.25
C GLU A 54 -0.10 -5.32 -16.98
N ILE A 55 -1.35 -5.60 -16.59
CA ILE A 55 -2.32 -4.56 -16.19
C ILE A 55 -1.81 -3.82 -14.95
N LEU A 56 -1.32 -4.56 -13.96
CA LEU A 56 -0.85 -3.97 -12.72
C LEU A 56 0.40 -3.07 -12.93
N LYS A 57 1.37 -3.53 -13.72
CA LYS A 57 2.55 -2.74 -14.11
C LYS A 57 2.15 -1.46 -14.82
N TRP A 58 1.17 -1.52 -15.72
CA TRP A 58 0.65 -0.34 -16.40
C TRP A 58 0.04 0.68 -15.42
N HIS A 59 -0.75 0.21 -14.44
CA HIS A 59 -1.30 1.08 -13.39
C HIS A 59 -0.21 1.72 -12.53
N VAL A 60 0.79 0.95 -12.09
CA VAL A 60 1.89 1.47 -11.28
C VAL A 60 2.77 2.44 -12.07
N LEU A 61 3.04 2.16 -13.34
CA LEU A 61 3.77 3.10 -14.20
C LEU A 61 3.05 4.44 -14.29
N ASN A 62 1.75 4.44 -14.56
CA ASN A 62 0.96 5.68 -14.62
C ASN A 62 0.94 6.40 -13.28
N PHE A 63 0.77 5.66 -12.18
CA PHE A 63 0.82 6.22 -10.84
C PHE A 63 2.17 6.89 -10.55
N MET A 64 3.27 6.21 -10.83
CA MET A 64 4.63 6.72 -10.60
C MET A 64 4.95 7.93 -11.49
N SER A 65 4.52 7.92 -12.76
CA SER A 65 4.67 9.07 -13.66
C SER A 65 3.97 10.31 -13.12
N VAL A 66 2.78 10.15 -12.55
CA VAL A 66 2.04 11.25 -11.91
C VAL A 66 2.71 11.64 -10.57
N ALA A 67 3.11 10.67 -9.75
CA ALA A 67 3.73 10.91 -8.44
C ALA A 67 5.07 11.63 -8.53
N PHE A 68 5.90 11.34 -9.54
CA PHE A 68 7.20 11.96 -9.78
C PHE A 68 7.14 13.16 -10.74
N GLY A 69 5.99 13.39 -11.37
CA GLY A 69 5.72 14.58 -12.17
C GLY A 69 5.09 15.68 -11.33
N ASP A 70 3.76 15.62 -11.22
CA ASP A 70 2.93 16.51 -10.41
C ASP A 70 1.60 15.81 -10.09
N VAL A 71 1.27 15.67 -8.80
CA VAL A 71 -0.01 15.07 -8.38
C VAL A 71 -1.03 16.20 -8.22
N PRO A 72 -2.16 16.16 -8.94
CA PRO A 72 -3.22 17.14 -8.75
C PRO A 72 -3.66 17.15 -7.28
N LYS A 73 -3.66 18.32 -6.62
CA LYS A 73 -4.08 18.46 -5.21
C LYS A 73 -5.51 17.98 -4.93
N THR A 74 -6.33 17.88 -5.97
CA THR A 74 -7.73 17.43 -5.90
C THR A 74 -7.87 15.92 -5.98
N PHE A 75 -6.78 15.16 -6.19
CA PHE A 75 -6.83 13.71 -6.30
C PHE A 75 -6.81 13.08 -4.91
N ASP A 76 -7.90 12.42 -4.54
CA ASP A 76 -8.05 11.72 -3.27
C ASP A 76 -7.33 10.36 -3.31
N LEU A 77 -6.00 10.44 -3.27
CA LEU A 77 -5.13 9.28 -3.34
C LEU A 77 -5.27 8.38 -2.11
N GLU A 78 -5.53 8.96 -0.93
CA GLU A 78 -5.69 8.20 0.31
C GLU A 78 -6.88 7.23 0.20
N ASN A 79 -8.06 7.74 -0.17
CA ASN A 79 -9.24 6.88 -0.29
C ASN A 79 -9.09 5.86 -1.42
N LEU A 80 -8.46 6.24 -2.54
CA LEU A 80 -8.17 5.27 -3.61
C LEU A 80 -7.32 4.10 -3.10
N ILE A 81 -6.23 4.37 -2.36
CA ILE A 81 -5.37 3.31 -1.81
C ILE A 81 -6.16 2.45 -0.82
N LEU A 82 -6.88 3.06 0.11
CA LEU A 82 -7.65 2.34 1.12
C LEU A 82 -8.71 1.42 0.50
N ASP A 83 -9.43 1.91 -0.52
CA ASP A 83 -10.47 1.14 -1.18
C ASP A 83 -9.90 -0.03 -2.00
N GLN A 84 -8.83 0.21 -2.77
CA GLN A 84 -8.21 -0.81 -3.62
C GLN A 84 -7.51 -1.92 -2.81
N HIS A 85 -6.99 -1.58 -1.63
CA HIS A 85 -6.25 -2.52 -0.77
C HIS A 85 -7.08 -3.02 0.41
N LYS A 86 -8.35 -2.63 0.54
CA LYS A 86 -9.22 -2.93 1.70
C LYS A 86 -9.16 -4.40 2.11
N PHE A 87 -9.34 -5.31 1.14
CA PHE A 87 -9.34 -6.75 1.38
C PHE A 87 -7.95 -7.31 1.71
N LEU A 88 -6.88 -6.62 1.31
CA LEU A 88 -5.51 -7.04 1.62
C LEU A 88 -5.14 -6.73 3.07
N PHE A 89 -5.70 -5.66 3.66
CA PHE A 89 -5.52 -5.38 5.09
C PHE A 89 -6.21 -6.40 6.01
N GLU A 90 -7.15 -7.19 5.48
CA GLU A 90 -7.94 -8.15 6.25
C GLU A 90 -7.32 -9.55 6.25
N ASP A 91 -7.80 -10.42 7.13
CA ASP A 91 -7.42 -11.83 7.12
C ASP A 91 -7.89 -12.49 5.79
N PRO A 92 -7.11 -13.42 5.21
CA PRO A 92 -5.86 -14.00 5.74
C PRO A 92 -4.59 -13.25 5.30
N TYR A 93 -4.70 -12.11 4.62
CA TYR A 93 -3.56 -11.45 3.97
C TYR A 93 -2.76 -10.60 4.96
N GLY A 94 -3.44 -9.71 5.70
CA GLY A 94 -2.84 -8.90 6.75
C GLY A 94 -1.75 -7.93 6.25
N LEU A 95 -2.00 -7.26 5.13
CA LEU A 95 -1.14 -6.19 4.61
C LEU A 95 -0.84 -5.16 5.71
N SER A 96 0.43 -4.83 5.89
CA SER A 96 0.92 -4.05 7.01
C SER A 96 1.86 -2.92 6.57
N VAL A 97 2.24 -2.09 7.53
CA VAL A 97 3.29 -1.08 7.34
C VAL A 97 4.63 -1.73 7.00
N ASP A 98 4.94 -2.89 7.58
CA ASP A 98 6.18 -3.62 7.29
C ASP A 98 6.22 -4.09 5.82
N ASP A 99 5.09 -4.55 5.27
CA ASP A 99 4.98 -4.90 3.85
C ASP A 99 5.15 -3.65 2.96
N PHE A 100 4.62 -2.51 3.39
CA PHE A 100 4.81 -1.24 2.68
C PHE A 100 6.30 -0.82 2.67
N ASP A 101 7.00 -0.92 3.80
CA ASP A 101 8.41 -0.56 3.89
C ASP A 101 9.28 -1.51 3.04
N ARG A 102 8.92 -2.79 2.94
CA ARG A 102 9.55 -3.74 2.00
C ARG A 102 9.31 -3.35 0.55
N PHE A 103 8.08 -2.98 0.21
CA PHE A 103 7.74 -2.48 -1.13
C PHE A 103 8.59 -1.26 -1.50
N VAL A 104 8.73 -0.29 -0.60
CA VAL A 104 9.59 0.88 -0.80
C VAL A 104 11.07 0.47 -0.91
N GLY A 105 11.51 -0.50 -0.10
CA GLY A 105 12.86 -1.07 -0.16
C GLY A 105 13.18 -1.70 -1.52
N CYS A 106 12.26 -2.49 -2.08
CA CYS A 106 12.40 -3.04 -3.44
C CYS A 106 12.54 -1.93 -4.48
N PHE A 107 11.76 -0.85 -4.36
CA PHE A 107 11.84 0.28 -5.28
C PHE A 107 13.17 1.04 -5.17
N LYS A 108 13.65 1.27 -3.95
CA LYS A 108 14.98 1.86 -3.69
C LYS A 108 16.10 1.04 -4.34
N MET A 109 16.05 -0.28 -4.14
CA MET A 109 17.03 -1.21 -4.73
C MET A 109 16.98 -1.17 -6.26
N THR A 110 15.78 -1.16 -6.86
CA THR A 110 15.62 -1.02 -8.31
C THR A 110 16.28 0.24 -8.87
N LEU A 111 16.03 1.40 -8.27
CA LEU A 111 16.61 2.64 -8.80
C LEU A 111 18.13 2.66 -8.65
N ALA A 112 18.66 2.12 -7.54
CA ALA A 112 20.09 1.99 -7.34
C ALA A 112 20.75 1.05 -8.37
N GLU A 113 20.09 -0.07 -8.72
CA GLU A 113 20.57 -1.00 -9.76
C GLU A 113 20.53 -0.41 -11.18
N LEU A 114 19.73 0.64 -11.40
CA LEU A 114 19.69 1.38 -12.67
C LEU A 114 20.66 2.57 -12.69
N ASP A 115 21.61 2.62 -11.76
CA ASP A 115 22.62 3.68 -11.64
C ASP A 115 22.02 5.09 -11.51
N ILE A 116 20.81 5.21 -10.94
CA ILE A 116 20.19 6.51 -10.64
C ILE A 116 20.91 7.16 -9.46
N GLU A 117 21.16 8.47 -9.55
CA GLU A 117 21.87 9.24 -8.53
C GLU A 117 21.18 9.13 -7.16
N ASN A 118 21.97 8.96 -6.09
CA ASN A 118 21.43 8.64 -4.76
C ASN A 118 20.47 9.71 -4.22
N ASP A 119 20.73 10.99 -4.49
CA ASP A 119 19.83 12.08 -4.08
C ASP A 119 18.46 11.99 -4.78
N VAL A 120 18.44 11.62 -6.06
CA VAL A 120 17.21 11.34 -6.83
C VAL A 120 16.49 10.11 -6.26
N VAL A 121 17.21 9.06 -5.89
CA VAL A 121 16.64 7.87 -5.25
C VAL A 121 15.98 8.22 -3.92
N GLU A 122 16.65 8.96 -3.04
CA GLU A 122 16.09 9.34 -1.74
C GLU A 122 14.89 10.28 -1.91
N GLU A 123 14.90 11.18 -2.90
CA GLU A 123 13.73 12.02 -3.20
C GLU A 123 12.53 11.18 -3.66
N ALA A 124 12.74 10.22 -4.57
CA ALA A 124 11.68 9.32 -5.04
C ALA A 124 11.14 8.40 -3.95
N VAL A 125 12.01 7.86 -3.10
CA VAL A 125 11.62 7.12 -1.89
C VAL A 125 10.82 8.02 -0.96
N GLY A 126 11.25 9.26 -0.75
CA GLY A 126 10.53 10.24 0.07
C GLY A 126 9.14 10.59 -0.47
N VAL A 127 8.93 10.51 -1.79
CA VAL A 127 7.59 10.64 -2.39
C VAL A 127 6.69 9.48 -1.97
N LEU A 128 7.17 8.25 -2.08
CA LEU A 128 6.41 7.07 -1.70
C LEU A 128 6.18 7.01 -0.19
N GLN A 129 7.19 7.31 0.63
CA GLN A 129 7.10 7.21 2.09
C GLN A 129 5.99 8.07 2.70
N ARG A 130 5.57 9.15 2.02
CA ARG A 130 4.41 9.97 2.44
C ARG A 130 3.09 9.19 2.45
N LEU A 131 3.02 8.04 1.80
CA LEU A 131 1.85 7.16 1.78
C LEU A 131 1.81 6.19 2.96
N GLN A 132 2.89 6.02 3.72
CA GLN A 132 2.94 5.10 4.87
C GLN A 132 1.77 5.30 5.85
N PRO A 133 1.37 6.54 6.23
CA PRO A 133 0.24 6.74 7.14
C PRO A 133 -1.10 6.20 6.61
N VAL A 134 -1.26 6.06 5.29
CA VAL A 134 -2.45 5.46 4.67
C VAL A 134 -2.49 3.96 4.96
N PHE A 135 -1.35 3.28 4.93
CA PHE A 135 -1.24 1.85 5.26
C PHE A 135 -1.42 1.61 6.77
N GLU A 136 -0.88 2.49 7.62
CA GLU A 136 -1.19 2.49 9.06
C GLU A 136 -2.70 2.60 9.32
N LYS A 137 -3.37 3.50 8.61
CA LYS A 137 -4.82 3.67 8.72
C LYS A 137 -5.56 2.42 8.24
N GLY A 138 -5.19 1.86 7.09
CA GLY A 138 -5.78 0.63 6.56
C GLY A 138 -5.68 -0.55 7.54
N GLN A 139 -4.50 -0.74 8.12
CA GLN A 139 -4.25 -1.78 9.14
C GLN A 139 -5.13 -1.57 10.38
N ARG A 140 -5.14 -0.35 10.95
CA ARG A 140 -5.99 -0.03 12.11
C ARG A 140 -7.48 -0.23 11.81
N ASP A 141 -7.94 0.19 10.64
CA ASP A 141 -9.34 0.07 10.24
C ASP A 141 -9.75 -1.41 10.11
N ALA A 142 -8.86 -2.28 9.59
CA ALA A 142 -9.09 -3.72 9.53
C ALA A 142 -9.14 -4.39 10.92
N GLU A 143 -8.23 -4.02 11.82
CA GLU A 143 -8.24 -4.52 13.21
C GLU A 143 -9.53 -4.14 13.96
N LEU A 144 -10.01 -2.90 13.77
CA LEU A 144 -11.26 -2.43 14.35
C LEU A 144 -12.47 -3.21 13.83
N ARG A 145 -12.52 -3.51 12.52
CA ARG A 145 -13.57 -4.35 11.92
C ARG A 145 -13.56 -5.75 12.52
N LYS A 146 -12.40 -6.42 12.55
CA LYS A 146 -12.23 -7.76 13.13
C LYS A 146 -12.67 -7.82 14.59
N LYS A 147 -12.28 -6.82 15.40
CA LYS A 147 -12.70 -6.72 16.82
C LYS A 147 -14.20 -6.52 16.97
N THR A 148 -14.80 -5.71 16.09
CA THR A 148 -16.24 -5.44 16.10
C THR A 148 -17.04 -6.70 15.75
N GLU A 149 -16.65 -7.39 14.68
CA GLU A 149 -17.26 -8.66 14.25
C GLU A 149 -17.15 -9.74 15.32
N SER A 150 -15.97 -9.90 15.92
CA SER A 150 -15.74 -10.85 17.02
C SER A 150 -16.62 -10.56 18.22
N ARG A 151 -16.77 -9.28 18.59
CA ARG A 151 -17.64 -8.85 19.69
C ARG A 151 -19.11 -9.10 19.38
N GLN A 152 -19.56 -8.82 18.15
CA GLN A 152 -20.93 -9.09 17.71
C GLN A 152 -21.22 -10.59 17.73
N LEU A 153 -20.30 -11.42 17.23
CA LEU A 153 -20.45 -12.87 17.25
C LEU A 153 -20.55 -13.42 18.67
N HIS A 154 -19.66 -12.98 19.58
CA HIS A 154 -19.72 -13.37 20.98
C HIS A 154 -21.05 -12.94 21.64
N PHE A 155 -21.52 -11.71 21.36
CA PHE A 155 -22.81 -11.23 21.85
C PHE A 155 -23.97 -12.13 21.37
N LEU A 156 -24.05 -12.43 20.07
CA LEU A 156 -25.09 -13.29 19.51
C LEU A 156 -25.06 -14.71 20.11
N GLN A 157 -23.87 -15.30 20.30
CA GLN A 157 -23.72 -16.61 20.93
C GLN A 157 -24.21 -16.60 22.38
N THR A 158 -23.85 -15.60 23.18
CA THR A 158 -24.31 -15.48 24.57
C THR A 158 -25.83 -15.28 24.67
N ALA A 159 -26.42 -14.46 23.80
CA ALA A 159 -27.87 -14.24 23.75
C ALA A 159 -28.63 -15.52 23.34
N ALA A 160 -28.13 -16.26 22.34
CA ALA A 160 -28.71 -17.54 21.93
C ALA A 160 -28.66 -18.58 23.06
N LEU A 161 -27.52 -18.71 23.76
CA LEU A 161 -27.38 -19.61 24.91
C LEU A 161 -28.36 -19.26 26.04
N ALA A 162 -28.49 -17.98 26.40
CA ALA A 162 -29.46 -17.53 27.41
C ALA A 162 -30.90 -17.89 27.01
N SER A 163 -31.23 -17.77 25.73
CA SER A 163 -32.56 -18.12 25.20
C SER A 163 -32.84 -19.62 25.29
N VAL A 164 -31.87 -20.47 24.97
CA VAL A 164 -31.97 -21.94 25.11
C VAL A 164 -32.13 -22.35 26.57
N VAL A 165 -31.35 -21.76 27.49
CA VAL A 165 -31.45 -22.03 28.93
C VAL A 165 -32.83 -21.61 29.46
N GLY A 166 -33.31 -20.42 29.09
CA GLY A 166 -34.64 -19.94 29.46
C GLY A 166 -35.76 -20.88 28.99
N MET A 167 -35.69 -21.35 27.74
CA MET A 167 -36.64 -22.34 27.23
C MET A 167 -36.60 -23.67 27.98
N ALA A 168 -35.41 -24.16 28.36
CA ALA A 168 -35.27 -25.40 29.13
C ALA A 168 -35.87 -25.28 30.54
N VAL A 169 -35.65 -24.15 31.23
CA VAL A 169 -36.22 -23.89 32.56
C VAL A 169 -37.76 -23.81 32.50
N LEU A 170 -38.31 -23.12 31.50
CA LEU A 170 -39.77 -23.03 31.29
C LEU A 170 -40.39 -24.40 31.00
N SER A 171 -39.74 -25.20 30.14
CA SER A 171 -40.19 -26.57 29.81
C SER A 171 -40.19 -27.48 31.04
N TRP A 172 -39.14 -27.42 31.86
CA TRP A 172 -39.05 -28.17 33.11
C TRP A 172 -40.12 -27.75 34.13
N ALA A 173 -40.37 -26.45 34.28
CA ALA A 173 -41.41 -25.93 35.18
C ALA A 173 -42.80 -26.41 34.76
N LYS A 174 -43.09 -26.40 33.44
CA LYS A 174 -44.36 -26.89 32.89
C LYS A 174 -44.57 -28.40 33.10
N LYS A 175 -43.50 -29.20 33.13
CA LYS A 175 -43.57 -30.66 33.33
C LYS A 175 -43.81 -31.06 34.80
N ARG A 176 -43.66 -30.14 35.75
CA ARG A 176 -43.86 -30.37 37.19
C ARG A 176 -45.24 -29.95 37.73
N ASN A 177 -46.01 -29.19 36.96
CA ASN A 177 -47.42 -28.87 37.24
C ASN A 177 -48.34 -29.84 36.49
#